data_AF-A0AAU9UFL3-F1
#
_entry.id   AF-A0AAU9UFL3-F1
#
_cell.length_a   1.000
_cell.length_b   1.000
_cell.length_c   1.000
_cell.angle_alpha   90.00
_cell.angle_beta   90.00
_cell.angle_gamma   90.00
#
_symmetry.space_group_name_H-M   'P 1'
#
loop_
_entity.id
_entity.type
_entity.pdbx_description
1 polymer ?
#
loop_
_entity_poly.entity_id
_entity_poly.type
_entity_poly.pdbx_seq_one_letter_code
_entity_poly.pdbx_strand_id
1 'polypeptide(L)'
;MFRCARCDAEFRDGVQCSLCQGHYDFPCAGITEGGYRKLGDRKSTWKCSSCKATGVASSSTTASSAPAAKSPTPANMESIALELKRLSIQMSSLQSLATNIQAIQTKNNKGLSRICAMLRRSFV
;
A
#
# COMPACT_ATOMS: atom_id res chain seq x y z
N MET A 1 -19.20 -14.34 2.14
CA MET A 1 -18.41 -13.42 1.29
C MET A 1 -17.34 -12.83 2.18
N PHE A 2 -16.07 -12.87 1.78
CA PHE A 2 -14.95 -12.34 2.56
C PHE A 2 -14.43 -11.06 1.92
N ARG A 3 -13.73 -10.24 2.71
CA ARG A 3 -13.12 -8.99 2.25
C ARG A 3 -11.62 -9.04 2.53
N CYS A 4 -10.82 -8.71 1.52
CA CYS A 4 -9.36 -8.84 1.62
C CYS A 4 -8.78 -7.76 2.53
N ALA A 5 -8.05 -8.18 3.57
CA ALA A 5 -7.40 -7.26 4.50
C ALA A 5 -6.24 -6.45 3.90
N ARG A 6 -5.90 -6.66 2.62
CA ARG A 6 -4.85 -5.91 1.90
C ARG A 6 -5.39 -4.92 0.88
N CYS A 7 -6.41 -5.30 0.12
CA CYS A 7 -6.94 -4.49 -0.99
C CYS A 7 -8.43 -4.15 -0.84
N ASP A 8 -9.07 -4.59 0.24
CA ASP A 8 -10.49 -4.38 0.56
C ASP A 8 -11.49 -4.89 -0.50
N ALA A 9 -11.02 -5.65 -1.49
CA ALA A 9 -11.88 -6.29 -2.49
C ALA A 9 -12.65 -7.46 -1.88
N GLU A 10 -13.88 -7.66 -2.34
CA GLU A 10 -14.70 -8.81 -1.96
C GLU A 10 -14.30 -10.05 -2.77
N PHE A 11 -14.26 -11.20 -2.09
CA PHE A 11 -13.91 -12.47 -2.73
C PHE A 11 -14.65 -13.64 -2.07
N ARG A 12 -14.66 -14.78 -2.77
CA ARG A 12 -15.36 -16.00 -2.33
C ARG A 12 -14.45 -17.00 -1.64
N ASP A 13 -13.23 -17.18 -2.13
CA ASP A 13 -12.26 -18.14 -1.60
C ASP A 13 -10.86 -17.52 -1.54
N GLY A 14 -10.08 -17.93 -0.55
CA GLY A 14 -8.77 -17.35 -0.26
C GLY A 14 -8.11 -18.00 0.94
N VAL A 15 -7.23 -17.25 1.60
CA VAL A 15 -6.43 -17.74 2.71
C VAL A 15 -6.66 -16.91 3.96
N GLN A 16 -6.64 -17.58 5.11
CA GLN A 16 -6.74 -16.93 6.41
C GLN A 16 -5.39 -16.97 7.11
N CYS A 17 -4.93 -15.81 7.60
CA CYS A 17 -3.71 -15.73 8.40
C CYS A 17 -3.93 -16.33 9.78
N SER A 18 -3.11 -17.30 10.17
CA SER A 18 -3.15 -17.92 11.50
C SER A 18 -2.89 -16.97 12.67
N LEU A 19 -2.22 -15.84 12.43
CA LEU A 19 -1.88 -14.86 13.46
C LEU A 19 -2.93 -13.75 13.57
N CYS A 20 -3.08 -12.92 12.54
CA CYS A 20 -4.03 -11.80 12.58
C CYS A 20 -5.48 -12.19 12.26
N GLN A 21 -5.74 -13.45 11.88
CA GLN A 21 -7.06 -13.94 11.46
C GLN A 21 -7.66 -13.20 10.25
N GLY A 22 -6.87 -12.35 9.59
CA GLY A 22 -7.25 -11.62 8.39
C GLY A 22 -7.40 -12.56 7.19
N HIS A 23 -8.39 -12.26 6.35
CA HIS A 23 -8.71 -12.98 5.12
C HIS A 23 -8.05 -12.28 3.94
N TYR A 24 -7.44 -13.04 3.04
CA TYR A 24 -6.73 -12.53 1.86
C TYR A 24 -7.11 -13.34 0.63
N ASP A 25 -7.36 -12.68 -0.49
CA ASP A 25 -7.46 -13.34 -1.78
C ASP A 25 -6.09 -13.91 -2.21
N PHE A 26 -6.11 -14.92 -3.06
CA PHE A 26 -4.91 -15.62 -3.54
C PHE A 26 -3.84 -14.67 -4.12
N PRO A 27 -4.18 -13.69 -5.00
CA PRO A 27 -3.24 -12.68 -5.47
C PRO A 27 -2.58 -11.87 -4.35
N CYS A 28 -3.37 -11.33 -3.42
CA CYS A 28 -2.83 -10.52 -2.33
C CYS A 28 -1.99 -11.33 -1.34
N ALA A 29 -2.31 -12.61 -1.16
CA ALA A 29 -1.55 -13.55 -0.35
C ALA A 29 -0.26 -14.04 -1.02
N GLY A 30 -0.11 -13.84 -2.33
CA GLY A 30 1.05 -14.32 -3.11
C GLY A 30 1.11 -15.84 -3.19
N ILE A 31 -0.04 -16.53 -3.15
CA ILE A 31 -0.14 -17.99 -3.28
C ILE A 31 -1.22 -18.33 -4.30
N THR A 32 -0.96 -19.33 -5.14
CA THR A 32 -1.98 -19.82 -6.09
C THR A 32 -3.00 -20.70 -5.39
N GLU A 33 -4.24 -20.73 -5.89
CA GLU A 33 -5.30 -21.59 -5.35
C GLU A 33 -4.86 -23.07 -5.30
N GLY A 34 -4.30 -23.58 -6.40
CA GLY A 34 -3.78 -24.94 -6.47
C GLY A 34 -2.64 -25.19 -5.48
N GLY A 35 -1.77 -24.20 -5.26
CA GLY A 35 -0.73 -24.25 -4.22
C GLY A 35 -1.33 -24.32 -2.82
N TYR A 36 -2.34 -23.50 -2.53
CA TYR A 36 -3.01 -23.49 -1.24
C TYR A 36 -3.77 -24.81 -0.98
N ARG A 37 -4.45 -25.38 -1.98
CA ARG A 37 -5.13 -26.68 -1.84
C ARG A 37 -4.16 -27.80 -1.47
N LYS A 38 -2.95 -27.80 -2.04
CA LYS A 38 -1.89 -28.78 -1.77
C LYS A 38 -1.28 -28.68 -0.37
N LEU A 39 -1.46 -27.58 0.37
CA LEU A 39 -0.90 -27.43 1.71
C LEU A 39 -1.51 -28.41 2.74
N GLY A 40 -2.71 -28.94 2.51
CA GLY A 40 -3.39 -29.84 3.45
C GLY A 40 -3.51 -29.21 4.86
N ASP A 41 -3.03 -29.90 5.88
CA ASP A 41 -3.07 -29.45 7.28
C ASP A 41 -2.22 -28.20 7.55
N ARG A 42 -1.23 -27.92 6.68
CA ARG A 42 -0.35 -26.74 6.82
C ARG A 42 -1.07 -25.43 6.48
N LYS A 43 -2.31 -25.47 6.00
CA LYS A 43 -3.12 -24.26 5.78
C LYS A 43 -3.27 -23.46 7.07
N SER A 44 -3.48 -24.14 8.20
CA SER A 44 -3.68 -23.53 9.52
C SER A 44 -2.43 -22.86 10.10
N THR A 45 -1.25 -23.08 9.50
CA THR A 45 0.00 -22.44 9.92
C THR A 45 0.43 -21.32 8.97
N TRP A 46 -0.34 -21.07 7.89
CA TRP A 46 -0.04 -19.99 6.96
C TRP A 46 -0.15 -18.62 7.64
N LYS A 47 0.76 -17.72 7.28
CA LYS A 47 0.88 -16.36 7.84
C LYS A 47 0.94 -15.36 6.69
N CYS A 48 0.27 -14.21 6.80
CA CYS A 48 0.36 -13.15 5.81
C CYS A 48 1.73 -12.46 5.85
N SER A 49 2.10 -11.75 4.78
CA SER A 49 3.42 -11.10 4.66
C SER A 49 3.72 -10.14 5.80
N SER A 50 2.72 -9.40 6.28
CA SER A 50 2.87 -8.50 7.43
C SER A 50 3.24 -9.29 8.69
N CYS A 51 2.47 -10.34 9.04
CA CYS A 51 2.74 -11.15 10.22
C CYS A 51 4.03 -11.99 10.09
N LYS A 52 4.48 -12.33 8.87
CA LYS A 52 5.80 -12.95 8.67
C LYS A 52 6.93 -11.96 8.97
N ALA A 53 6.82 -10.73 8.48
CA ALA A 53 7.83 -9.69 8.68
C ALA A 53 7.95 -9.25 10.15
N THR A 54 6.84 -9.27 10.90
CA THR A 54 6.82 -8.82 12.30
C THR A 54 7.45 -9.82 13.28
N GLY A 55 7.68 -11.08 12.90
CA GLY A 55 8.51 -12.01 13.70
C GLY A 55 8.07 -12.25 15.16
N VAL A 56 6.82 -11.99 15.54
CA VAL A 56 6.36 -12.18 16.93
C VAL A 56 5.06 -12.96 16.97
N ALA A 57 5.08 -14.05 17.73
CA ALA A 57 3.91 -14.83 18.10
C ALA A 57 2.88 -13.95 18.79
N SER A 58 1.66 -13.95 18.30
CA SER A 58 0.49 -13.61 19.10
C SER A 58 -0.65 -14.46 18.59
N SER A 59 -0.94 -15.48 19.39
CA SER A 59 -2.13 -16.29 19.33
C SER A 59 -3.36 -15.39 19.45
N SER A 60 -4.33 -15.69 18.59
CA SER A 60 -5.73 -15.30 18.62
C SER A 60 -6.32 -14.93 19.99
N THR A 61 -7.16 -13.90 20.04
CA THR A 61 -8.59 -14.04 20.39
C THR A 61 -9.37 -12.76 20.11
N THR A 62 -10.60 -12.97 19.69
CA THR A 62 -11.67 -12.02 19.37
C THR A 62 -12.22 -11.29 20.60
N ALA A 63 -12.85 -10.15 20.31
CA ALA A 63 -13.85 -9.41 21.09
C ALA A 63 -13.35 -8.33 22.08
N SER A 64 -13.92 -7.13 21.86
CA SER A 64 -13.95 -5.93 22.67
C SER A 64 -13.69 -6.12 24.17
N SER A 65 -12.63 -5.48 24.66
CA SER A 65 -12.56 -4.70 25.91
C SER A 65 -11.13 -4.17 26.04
N ALA A 66 -10.95 -2.86 26.16
CA ALA A 66 -9.77 -2.31 26.84
C ALA A 66 -9.75 -2.89 28.29
N PRO A 67 -8.59 -3.09 28.97
CA PRO A 67 -7.48 -2.13 29.04
C PRO A 67 -6.06 -2.73 29.16
N ALA A 68 -5.08 -1.83 29.30
CA ALA A 68 -3.74 -2.00 29.87
C ALA A 68 -2.58 -2.48 28.97
N ALA A 69 -1.88 -1.46 28.44
CA ALA A 69 -0.44 -1.27 28.55
C ALA A 69 0.47 -2.51 28.39
N LYS A 70 0.85 -2.81 27.15
CA LYS A 70 2.23 -3.24 26.89
C LYS A 70 3.00 -1.99 26.50
N SER A 71 3.98 -1.64 27.33
CA SER A 71 4.87 -0.50 27.17
C SER A 71 5.21 -0.28 25.69
N PRO A 72 4.92 0.91 25.11
CA PRO A 72 5.48 1.25 23.82
C PRO A 72 7.00 1.26 24.02
N THR A 73 7.75 0.56 23.16
CA THR A 73 9.16 0.88 22.95
C THR A 73 9.25 2.41 22.88
N PRO A 74 10.05 3.09 23.73
CA PRO A 74 10.17 4.53 23.62
C PRO A 74 10.64 4.77 22.20
N ALA A 75 9.77 5.34 21.37
CA ALA A 75 10.16 5.78 20.04
C ALA A 75 11.26 6.80 20.31
N ASN A 76 12.51 6.36 20.11
CA ASN A 76 13.68 7.15 20.44
C ASN A 76 13.49 8.48 19.70
N MET A 77 13.41 9.61 20.42
CA MET A 77 13.10 10.92 19.82
C MET A 77 14.04 11.22 18.64
N GLU A 78 15.27 10.74 18.73
CA GLU A 78 16.29 10.77 17.68
C GLU A 78 15.86 10.05 16.39
N SER A 79 15.23 8.88 16.50
CA SER A 79 14.74 8.11 15.36
C SER A 79 13.55 8.78 14.68
N ILE A 80 12.66 9.42 15.45
CA ILE A 80 11.53 10.19 14.91
C ILE A 80 12.05 11.44 14.18
N ALA A 81 13.00 12.15 14.78
CA ALA A 81 13.60 13.33 14.17
C ALA A 81 14.34 13.00 12.86
N LEU A 82 15.07 11.88 12.81
CA LEU A 82 15.72 11.40 11.59
C LEU A 82 14.71 11.06 10.50
N GLU A 83 13.60 10.40 10.84
CA GLU A 83 12.57 10.05 9.87
C GLU A 83 11.83 11.29 9.35
N LEU A 84 11.53 12.26 10.21
CA LEU A 84 10.98 13.55 9.79
C LEU A 84 11.91 14.30 8.84
N LYS A 85 13.22 14.30 9.11
CA LYS A 85 14.21 14.92 8.21
C LYS A 85 14.29 14.19 6.87
N ARG A 86 14.23 12.85 6.88
CA ARG A 86 14.18 12.03 5.67
C ARG A 86 12.94 12.35 4.82
N LEU A 87 11.76 12.38 5.44
CA LEU A 87 10.51 12.71 4.77
C LEU A 87 10.51 14.14 4.21
N SER A 88 11.08 15.10 4.95
CA SER A 88 11.25 16.48 4.46
C SER A 88 12.10 16.56 3.19
N ILE A 89 13.16 15.76 3.08
CA ILE A 89 14.00 15.69 1.88
C ILE A 89 13.24 15.05 0.71
N GLN A 90 12.42 14.03 0.97
CA GLN A 90 11.59 13.43 -0.08
C GLN A 90 10.49 14.38 -0.58
N MET A 91 10.00 15.28 0.28
CA MET A 91 8.96 16.23 -0.12
C MET A 91 9.47 17.30 -1.10
N SER A 92 10.73 17.72 -0.98
CA SER A 92 11.32 18.72 -1.89
C SER A 92 11.56 18.15 -3.29
N SER A 93 11.93 16.87 -3.41
CA SER A 93 12.10 16.22 -4.73
C SER A 93 10.76 16.06 -5.46
N LEU A 94 9.68 15.76 -4.73
CA LEU A 94 8.33 15.69 -5.29
C LEU A 94 7.82 17.07 -5.77
N GLN A 95 8.12 18.14 -5.04
CA GLN A 95 7.78 19.50 -5.47
C GLN A 95 8.50 19.91 -6.77
N SER A 96 9.78 19.54 -6.90
CA SER A 96 10.56 19.77 -8.13
C SER A 96 9.95 19.02 -9.32
N LEU A 97 9.59 17.75 -9.13
CA LEU A 97 8.93 16.95 -10.17
C LEU A 97 7.58 17.55 -10.58
N ALA A 98 6.75 17.98 -9.63
CA ALA A 98 5.47 18.62 -9.90
C ALA A 98 5.65 19.91 -10.74
N THR A 99 6.66 20.72 -10.42
CA THR A 99 6.99 21.94 -11.16
C THR A 99 7.42 21.63 -12.59
N ASN A 100 8.24 20.60 -12.78
CA ASN A 100 8.67 20.16 -14.11
C ASN A 100 7.50 19.66 -14.97
N ILE A 101 6.58 18.90 -14.40
CA ILE A 101 5.37 18.43 -15.10
C ILE A 101 4.50 19.63 -15.53
N GLN A 102 4.29 20.61 -14.65
CA GLN A 102 3.54 21.83 -14.99
C GLN A 102 4.22 22.64 -16.11
N ALA A 103 5.55 22.75 -16.08
CA ALA A 103 6.31 23.43 -17.13
C ALA A 103 6.17 22.72 -18.50
N ILE A 104 6.13 21.39 -18.52
CA ILE A 104 5.90 20.61 -19.75
C ILE A 104 4.47 20.81 -20.25
N GLN A 105 3.47 20.70 -19.37
CA GLN A 105 2.06 20.88 -19.74
C GLN A 105 1.80 22.28 -20.31
N THR A 106 2.37 23.33 -19.72
CA THR A 106 2.22 24.71 -20.20
C THR A 106 2.89 24.93 -21.56
N LYS A 107 4.09 24.36 -21.79
CA LYS A 107 4.76 24.39 -23.10
C LYS A 107 3.93 23.68 -24.16
N ASN A 108 3.41 22.49 -23.87
CA ASN A 108 2.59 21.71 -24.80
C ASN A 108 1.29 22.45 -25.15
N ASN A 109 0.61 23.04 -24.16
CA ASN A 109 -0.63 23.80 -24.39
C ASN A 109 -0.37 25.06 -25.26
N LYS A 110 0.72 25.80 -25.00
CA LYS A 110 1.14 26.94 -25.83
C LYS A 110 1.48 26.52 -27.26
N GLY A 111 2.15 25.38 -27.44
CA GLY A 111 2.46 24.80 -28.75
C GLY A 111 1.19 24.47 -29.53
N LEU A 112 0.25 23.77 -28.88
CA LEU A 112 -1.04 23.42 -29.48
C LEU A 112 -1.84 24.67 -29.88
N SER A 113 -1.89 25.69 -29.01
CA SER A 113 -2.54 26.97 -29.30
C SER A 113 -1.94 27.69 -30.52
N ARG A 114 -0.61 27.67 -30.65
CA ARG A 114 0.09 28.24 -31.83
C ARG A 114 -0.25 27.49 -33.11
N ILE A 115 -0.28 26.16 -33.07
CA ILE A 115 -0.63 25.34 -34.23
C ILE A 115 -2.08 25.63 -34.66
N CYS A 116 -3.02 25.66 -33.72
CA CYS A 116 -4.41 26.02 -34.01
C CYS A 116 -4.54 27.43 -34.61
N ALA A 117 -3.76 28.40 -34.12
CA ALA A 117 -3.76 29.77 -34.65
C ALA A 117 -3.19 29.86 -36.09
N MET A 118 -2.16 29.07 -36.41
CA MET A 118 -1.61 29.00 -37.77
C MET A 118 -2.61 28.36 -38.74
N LEU A 119 -3.20 27.22 -38.36
CA LEU A 119 -4.21 26.55 -39.18
C LEU A 119 -5.41 27.46 -39.47
N ARG A 120 -5.85 28.25 -38.49
CA ARG A 120 -6.96 29.19 -38.67
C ARG A 120 -6.64 30.33 -39.65
N ARG A 121 -5.37 30.74 -39.76
CA ARG A 121 -4.93 31.78 -40.70
C ARG A 121 -4.71 31.26 -42.12
N SER A 122 -4.47 29.96 -42.30
CA SER A 122 -4.30 29.35 -43.62
C SER A 122 -5.62 29.01 -44.34
N PHE A 123 -6.75 29.11 -43.64
CA PHE A 123 -8.10 28.81 -44.15
C PHE A 123 -8.98 30.07 -44.34
N VAL A 124 -8.39 31.27 -44.26
CA VAL A 124 -9.00 32.58 -44.61
C VAL A 124 -8.20 33.17 -45.76
#